data_AF-A0A814YRQ1-F1
#
_entry.id   AF-A0A814YRQ1-F1
#
_cell.length_a   1.000
_cell.length_b   1.000
_cell.length_c   1.000
_cell.angle_alpha   90.00
_cell.angle_beta   90.00
_cell.angle_gamma   90.00
#
_symmetry.space_group_name_H-M   'P 1'
#
loop_
_entity.id
_entity.type
_entity.pdbx_description
1 polymer ?
#
loop_
_entity_poly.entity_id
_entity_poly.type
_entity_poly.pdbx_seq_one_letter_code
_entity_poly.pdbx_strand_id
1 'polypeptide(L)'
;MTSTSVLVEQPARYFDLVNKPETLKRTNGNPIPDSEFKNVPANGSEVPTDWDVSFGDVLNWSQGRPTEAFFVLQDRTLLKNPDRSGSGYLTIPFAITRNSRNALLRYEYVMESVGKNYVTTIELHPEDVFIKKNWGDVPSGILSRNVEFIYDPLEEFLYVNIPNTKKSKEFKLGSTTMKDIQTWFAGAMEDQASFRVKYKFSGPDYRKYHNEYQLQKENFSLPKTWSSEPGTTDLGHDHCQGEWIFHGDRKHMADAKKHVQDFYKDLPVTIEDIDRK
;
A
#
# COMPACT_ATOMS: atom_id res chain seq x y z
N MET A 1 4.69 -20.36 32.79
CA MET A 1 5.18 -19.10 32.17
C MET A 1 6.24 -19.49 31.15
N THR A 2 5.86 -19.65 29.89
CA THR A 2 6.81 -19.88 28.80
C THR A 2 7.56 -18.58 28.57
N SER A 3 8.86 -18.59 28.84
CA SER A 3 9.76 -17.50 28.50
C SER A 3 9.77 -17.36 26.99
N THR A 4 8.99 -16.42 26.45
CA THR A 4 9.08 -15.99 25.06
C THR A 4 10.44 -15.32 24.93
N SER A 5 11.45 -16.09 24.52
CA SER A 5 12.74 -15.53 24.12
C SER A 5 12.45 -14.46 23.09
N VAL A 6 12.78 -13.22 23.40
CA VAL A 6 12.73 -12.11 22.45
C VAL A 6 13.77 -12.46 21.39
N LEU A 7 13.33 -13.12 20.32
CA LEU A 7 14.14 -13.30 19.13
C LEU A 7 14.53 -11.90 18.68
N VAL A 8 15.81 -11.61 18.73
CA VAL A 8 16.36 -10.41 18.10
C VAL A 8 16.07 -10.57 16.62
N GLU A 9 15.16 -9.74 16.11
CA GLU A 9 14.85 -9.73 14.69
C GLU A 9 16.11 -9.35 13.91
N GLN A 10 16.59 -10.27 13.09
CA GLN A 10 17.67 -10.00 12.17
C GLN A 10 17.14 -9.12 11.02
N PRO A 11 17.91 -8.12 10.57
CA PRO A 11 17.59 -7.38 9.36
C PRO A 11 17.42 -8.33 8.17
N ALA A 12 16.43 -8.07 7.33
CA ALA A 12 16.26 -8.80 6.08
C ALA A 12 17.39 -8.42 5.11
N ARG A 13 17.95 -9.42 4.43
CA ARG A 13 18.96 -9.21 3.39
C ARG A 13 18.30 -9.21 2.02
N TYR A 14 18.94 -8.53 1.08
CA TYR A 14 18.58 -8.54 -0.32
C TYR A 14 19.73 -9.12 -1.14
N PHE A 15 19.43 -10.11 -1.97
CA PHE A 15 20.39 -10.79 -2.83
C PHE A 15 19.99 -10.60 -4.30
N ASP A 16 20.78 -9.84 -5.04
CA ASP A 16 20.63 -9.66 -6.49
C ASP A 16 21.40 -10.76 -7.21
N LEU A 17 20.71 -11.85 -7.55
CA LEU A 17 21.33 -13.07 -8.06
C LEU A 17 21.72 -12.97 -9.54
N VAL A 18 21.33 -11.89 -10.22
CA VAL A 18 21.72 -11.64 -11.61
C VAL A 18 22.93 -10.72 -11.69
N ASN A 19 22.93 -9.63 -10.94
CA ASN A 19 23.99 -8.62 -11.05
C ASN A 19 25.11 -8.82 -10.02
N LYS A 20 24.83 -9.50 -8.89
CA LYS A 20 25.78 -9.71 -7.78
C LYS A 20 25.63 -11.10 -7.14
N PRO A 21 25.68 -12.20 -7.90
CA PRO A 21 25.48 -13.56 -7.38
C PRO A 21 26.44 -13.92 -6.24
N GLU A 22 27.63 -13.32 -6.19
CA GLU A 22 28.65 -13.52 -5.15
C GLU A 22 28.23 -13.05 -3.75
N THR A 23 27.17 -12.22 -3.67
CA THR A 23 26.62 -11.75 -2.39
C THR A 23 25.92 -12.86 -1.62
N LEU A 24 25.42 -13.88 -2.31
CA LEU A 24 24.86 -15.07 -1.68
C LEU A 24 25.92 -16.17 -1.59
N LYS A 25 26.07 -16.73 -0.40
CA LYS A 25 27.06 -17.77 -0.09
C LYS A 25 26.39 -19.01 0.44
N ARG A 26 27.14 -20.12 0.38
CA ARG A 26 26.82 -21.31 1.15
C ARG A 26 27.08 -21.05 2.63
N THR A 27 26.49 -21.87 3.49
CA THR A 27 26.66 -21.85 4.95
C THR A 27 28.11 -22.04 5.40
N ASN A 28 28.95 -22.68 4.57
CA ASN A 28 30.40 -22.80 4.80
C ASN A 28 31.21 -21.60 4.29
N GLY A 29 30.56 -20.56 3.77
CA GLY A 29 31.17 -19.33 3.25
C GLY A 29 31.60 -19.40 1.78
N ASN A 30 31.49 -20.55 1.11
CA ASN A 30 31.84 -20.67 -0.30
C ASN A 30 30.82 -19.93 -1.19
N PRO A 31 31.25 -19.31 -2.30
CA PRO A 31 30.32 -18.72 -3.27
C PRO A 31 29.45 -19.79 -3.91
N ILE A 32 28.23 -19.41 -4.29
CA ILE A 32 27.34 -20.27 -5.07
C ILE A 32 27.64 -20.04 -6.56
N PRO A 33 27.84 -21.08 -7.38
CA PRO A 33 28.08 -20.93 -8.81
C PRO A 33 26.89 -20.29 -9.53
N ASP A 34 27.15 -19.33 -10.43
CA ASP A 34 26.13 -18.66 -11.25
C ASP A 34 25.21 -19.62 -12.01
N SER A 35 25.69 -20.83 -12.31
CA SER A 35 24.90 -21.88 -12.96
C SER A 35 23.66 -22.29 -12.16
N GLU A 36 23.67 -22.14 -10.83
CA GLU A 36 22.52 -22.43 -9.95
C GLU A 36 21.44 -21.34 -10.00
N PHE A 37 21.75 -20.15 -10.54
CA PHE A 37 20.80 -19.04 -10.66
C PHE A 37 20.18 -18.91 -12.07
N LYS A 38 20.49 -19.83 -13.00
CA LYS A 38 20.04 -19.74 -14.40
C LYS A 38 18.52 -19.80 -14.59
N ASN A 39 17.82 -20.48 -13.69
CA ASN A 39 16.38 -20.67 -13.80
C ASN A 39 15.69 -19.95 -12.65
N VAL A 40 14.67 -19.15 -12.99
CA VAL A 40 13.78 -18.55 -12.00
C VAL A 40 12.98 -19.67 -11.33
N PRO A 41 12.99 -19.78 -9.98
CA PRO A 41 12.23 -20.80 -9.29
C PRO A 41 10.71 -20.56 -9.42
N ALA A 42 9.92 -21.61 -9.23
CA ALA A 42 8.47 -21.47 -9.08
C ALA A 42 8.12 -21.01 -7.65
N ASN A 43 6.95 -20.40 -7.47
CA ASN A 43 6.41 -20.14 -6.14
C ASN A 43 6.24 -21.47 -5.36
N GLY A 44 6.67 -21.50 -4.11
CA GLY A 44 6.71 -22.69 -3.26
C GLY A 44 7.94 -23.57 -3.43
N SER A 45 8.90 -23.21 -4.30
CA SER A 45 10.15 -23.97 -4.44
C SER A 45 10.93 -23.97 -3.13
N GLU A 46 11.57 -25.09 -2.80
CA GLU A 46 12.45 -25.20 -1.65
C GLU A 46 13.78 -24.46 -1.90
N VAL A 47 14.28 -23.78 -0.86
CA VAL A 47 15.60 -23.19 -0.86
C VAL A 47 16.62 -24.23 -0.41
N PRO A 48 17.70 -24.46 -1.16
CA PRO A 48 18.74 -25.40 -0.76
C PRO A 48 19.21 -25.15 0.67
N THR A 49 19.35 -26.22 1.45
CA THR A 49 19.62 -26.16 2.89
C THR A 49 21.01 -25.59 3.20
N ASP A 50 21.91 -25.65 2.23
CA ASP A 50 23.27 -25.15 2.35
C ASP A 50 23.43 -23.69 1.91
N TRP A 51 22.38 -23.01 1.44
CA TRP A 51 22.38 -21.57 1.20
C TRP A 51 22.27 -20.78 2.51
N ASP A 52 23.13 -19.78 2.70
CA ASP A 52 23.11 -18.88 3.85
C ASP A 52 22.00 -17.82 3.73
N VAL A 53 20.76 -18.29 3.84
CA VAL A 53 19.55 -17.46 3.87
C VAL A 53 18.73 -17.72 5.12
N SER A 54 17.97 -16.70 5.52
CA SER A 54 17.09 -16.68 6.68
C SER A 54 15.67 -16.31 6.29
N PHE A 55 14.70 -16.64 7.14
CA PHE A 55 13.31 -16.22 6.96
C PHE A 55 13.21 -14.71 6.74
N GLY A 56 12.48 -14.32 5.68
CA GLY A 56 12.26 -12.93 5.29
C GLY A 56 13.34 -12.33 4.39
N ASP A 57 14.46 -13.03 4.14
CA ASP A 57 15.42 -12.59 3.11
C ASP A 57 14.75 -12.55 1.73
N VAL A 58 15.21 -11.62 0.89
CA VAL A 58 14.70 -11.40 -0.46
C VAL A 58 15.74 -11.83 -1.48
N LEU A 59 15.34 -12.75 -2.37
CA LEU A 59 16.15 -13.28 -3.46
C LEU A 59 15.58 -12.80 -4.79
N ASN A 60 16.39 -12.15 -5.63
CA ASN A 60 15.92 -11.55 -6.88
C ASN A 60 16.63 -12.12 -8.11
N TRP A 61 15.85 -12.60 -9.09
CA TRP A 61 16.32 -13.15 -10.36
C TRP A 61 16.10 -12.24 -11.58
N SER A 62 15.66 -10.99 -11.39
CA SER A 62 15.45 -10.05 -12.50
C SER A 62 16.48 -8.92 -12.51
N GLN A 63 16.74 -8.37 -13.71
CA GLN A 63 17.58 -7.19 -13.87
C GLN A 63 16.77 -5.92 -13.59
N GLY A 64 17.28 -5.06 -12.70
CA GLY A 64 16.65 -3.78 -12.38
C GLY A 64 15.48 -3.92 -11.42
N ARG A 65 14.25 -4.04 -11.94
CA ARG A 65 13.04 -4.12 -11.11
C ARG A 65 12.90 -5.51 -10.46
N PRO A 66 12.34 -5.61 -9.25
CA PRO A 66 12.14 -6.88 -8.53
C PRO A 66 10.94 -7.70 -9.05
N THR A 67 10.82 -7.87 -10.37
CA THR A 67 9.74 -8.65 -11.02
C THR A 67 9.84 -10.15 -10.75
N GLU A 68 11.06 -10.65 -10.52
CA GLU A 68 11.33 -12.04 -10.16
C GLU A 68 11.97 -12.14 -8.77
N ALA A 69 11.43 -11.36 -7.83
CA ALA A 69 11.81 -11.40 -6.42
C ALA A 69 10.98 -12.44 -5.65
N PHE A 70 11.64 -13.11 -4.69
CA PHE A 70 11.05 -14.10 -3.81
C PHE A 70 11.47 -13.83 -2.37
N PHE A 71 10.58 -14.14 -1.43
CA PHE A 71 10.85 -14.11 0.01
C PHE A 71 11.09 -15.53 0.52
N VAL A 72 12.07 -15.69 1.40
CA VAL A 72 12.33 -16.97 2.07
C VAL A 72 11.33 -17.15 3.22
N LEU A 73 10.53 -18.22 3.17
CA LEU A 73 9.57 -18.58 4.22
C LEU A 73 10.23 -19.36 5.37
N GLN A 74 9.50 -19.52 6.47
CA GLN A 74 10.01 -20.17 7.68
C GLN A 74 10.33 -21.65 7.47
N ASP A 75 9.62 -22.31 6.56
CA ASP A 75 9.85 -23.69 6.14
C ASP A 75 10.91 -23.82 5.04
N ARG A 76 11.65 -22.74 4.75
CA ARG A 76 12.61 -22.64 3.64
C ARG A 76 11.99 -22.84 2.25
N THR A 77 10.70 -22.56 2.06
CA THR A 77 10.12 -22.42 0.73
C THR A 77 10.16 -20.96 0.26
N LEU A 78 9.99 -20.73 -1.04
CA LEU A 78 10.00 -19.40 -1.65
C LEU A 78 8.58 -18.88 -1.87
N LEU A 79 8.30 -17.66 -1.42
CA LEU A 79 7.09 -16.91 -1.76
C LEU A 79 7.41 -15.88 -2.85
N LYS A 80 6.82 -16.02 -4.04
CA LYS A 80 6.95 -15.02 -5.10
C LYS A 80 6.40 -13.68 -4.63
N ASN A 81 7.10 -12.58 -4.96
CA ASN A 81 6.62 -11.22 -4.73
C ASN A 81 5.18 -11.08 -5.27
N PRO A 82 4.19 -10.75 -4.42
CA PRO A 82 2.81 -10.66 -4.86
C PRO A 82 2.54 -9.45 -5.77
N ASP A 83 3.44 -8.47 -5.80
CA ASP A 83 3.37 -7.25 -6.61
C ASP A 83 1.96 -6.63 -6.64
N ARG A 84 1.55 -6.02 -5.52
CA ARG A 84 0.24 -5.35 -5.38
C ARG A 84 0.02 -4.23 -6.40
N SER A 85 1.09 -3.73 -7.02
CA SER A 85 1.04 -2.67 -8.02
C SER A 85 0.77 -3.17 -9.44
N GLY A 86 1.03 -4.47 -9.70
CA GLY A 86 1.04 -5.05 -11.04
C GLY A 86 2.08 -4.45 -12.00
N SER A 87 3.06 -3.69 -11.49
CA SER A 87 4.03 -2.90 -12.27
C SER A 87 5.49 -3.33 -12.06
N GLY A 88 5.70 -4.48 -11.41
CA GLY A 88 7.02 -5.04 -11.09
C GLY A 88 7.68 -4.41 -9.87
N TYR A 89 6.90 -3.88 -8.93
CA TYR A 89 7.41 -3.31 -7.70
C TYR A 89 7.42 -4.33 -6.55
N LEU A 90 8.30 -4.13 -5.57
CA LEU A 90 8.36 -5.00 -4.40
C LEU A 90 7.21 -4.68 -3.45
N THR A 91 6.40 -5.70 -3.15
CA THR A 91 5.48 -5.72 -2.02
C THR A 91 6.07 -6.61 -0.94
N ILE A 92 6.23 -6.10 0.27
CA ILE A 92 6.64 -6.89 1.43
C ILE A 92 5.37 -7.43 2.10
N PRO A 93 5.06 -8.74 1.98
CA PRO A 93 3.74 -9.26 2.32
C PRO A 93 3.57 -9.54 3.81
N PHE A 94 2.32 -9.55 4.27
CA PHE A 94 1.96 -9.76 5.66
C PHE A 94 2.40 -11.13 6.18
N ALA A 95 2.43 -12.15 5.33
CA ALA A 95 2.95 -13.47 5.67
C ALA A 95 4.38 -13.42 6.25
N ILE A 96 5.16 -12.42 5.84
CA ILE A 96 6.53 -12.18 6.27
C ILE A 96 6.57 -11.22 7.47
N THR A 97 5.85 -10.10 7.39
CA THR A 97 5.91 -9.04 8.40
C THR A 97 5.07 -9.30 9.65
N ARG A 98 4.11 -10.23 9.63
CA ARG A 98 3.29 -10.63 10.81
C ARG A 98 4.12 -11.07 12.01
N ASN A 99 5.35 -11.54 11.75
CA ASN A 99 6.30 -11.98 12.77
C ASN A 99 7.32 -10.89 13.12
N SER A 100 7.18 -9.68 12.55
CA SER A 100 8.07 -8.55 12.76
C SER A 100 7.41 -7.53 13.69
N ARG A 101 8.16 -7.06 14.69
CA ARG A 101 7.73 -5.94 15.55
C ARG A 101 7.93 -4.59 14.88
N ASN A 102 8.87 -4.49 13.95
CA ASN A 102 9.17 -3.27 13.22
C ASN A 102 9.60 -3.63 11.79
N ALA A 103 8.62 -3.84 10.93
CA ALA A 103 8.84 -4.29 9.56
C ALA A 103 9.68 -3.28 8.76
N LEU A 104 9.45 -1.97 8.95
CA LEU A 104 10.21 -0.94 8.22
C LEU A 104 11.70 -1.02 8.55
N LEU A 105 12.06 -1.13 9.83
CA LEU A 105 13.46 -1.25 10.24
C LEU A 105 14.07 -2.55 9.74
N ARG A 106 13.33 -3.65 9.82
CA ARG A 106 13.80 -4.95 9.32
C ARG A 106 14.13 -4.93 7.84
N TYR A 107 13.35 -4.19 7.04
CA TYR A 107 13.49 -4.12 5.58
C TYR A 107 14.18 -2.85 5.07
N GLU A 108 14.76 -2.04 5.96
CA GLU A 108 15.46 -0.81 5.58
C GLU A 108 16.55 -1.05 4.54
N TYR A 109 17.43 -2.03 4.79
CA TYR A 109 18.49 -2.39 3.86
C TYR A 109 17.96 -2.92 2.51
N VAL A 110 16.83 -3.64 2.51
CA VAL A 110 16.19 -4.10 1.27
C VAL A 110 15.70 -2.91 0.45
N MET A 111 15.03 -1.95 1.10
CA MET A 111 14.58 -0.72 0.44
C MET A 111 15.75 0.09 -0.11
N GLU A 112 16.87 0.16 0.60
CA GLU A 112 18.10 0.81 0.12
C GLU A 112 18.73 0.07 -1.07
N SER A 113 18.78 -1.27 -1.00
CA SER A 113 19.43 -2.11 -2.01
C SER A 113 18.67 -2.16 -3.34
N VAL A 114 17.34 -2.27 -3.28
CA VAL A 114 16.48 -2.23 -4.47
C VAL A 114 16.31 -0.79 -4.97
N GLY A 115 16.36 0.17 -4.05
CA GLY A 115 15.97 1.56 -4.24
C GLY A 115 14.54 1.79 -3.76
N LYS A 116 14.35 2.80 -2.89
CA LYS A 116 13.06 3.08 -2.21
C LYS A 116 11.89 3.23 -3.20
N ASN A 117 12.14 3.82 -4.35
CA ASN A 117 11.14 4.01 -5.42
C ASN A 117 10.67 2.70 -6.07
N TYR A 118 11.27 1.57 -5.73
CA TYR A 118 10.89 0.25 -6.22
C TYR A 118 10.19 -0.61 -5.16
N VAL A 119 9.95 -0.08 -3.96
CA VAL A 119 9.16 -0.71 -2.92
C VAL A 119 7.88 0.10 -2.77
N THR A 120 6.75 -0.45 -3.24
CA THR A 120 5.47 0.28 -3.24
C THR A 120 4.67 0.04 -1.98
N THR A 121 4.82 -1.13 -1.35
CA THR A 121 3.98 -1.49 -0.21
C THR A 121 4.68 -2.41 0.77
N ILE A 122 4.44 -2.15 2.05
CA ILE A 122 4.82 -3.00 3.17
C ILE A 122 3.52 -3.28 3.94
N GLU A 123 3.06 -4.52 3.91
CA GLU A 123 1.91 -4.93 4.71
C GLU A 123 2.37 -5.05 6.17
N LEU A 124 1.67 -4.42 7.11
CA LEU A 124 2.10 -4.25 8.49
C LEU A 124 1.20 -5.00 9.46
N HIS A 125 1.79 -5.51 10.53
CA HIS A 125 1.02 -5.96 11.68
C HIS A 125 0.37 -4.76 12.40
N PRO A 126 -0.88 -4.86 12.89
CA PRO A 126 -1.52 -3.74 13.59
C PRO A 126 -0.76 -3.25 14.83
N GLU A 127 0.04 -4.12 15.45
CA GLU A 127 0.89 -3.79 16.59
C GLU A 127 2.33 -3.41 16.19
N ASP A 128 2.60 -3.21 14.90
CA ASP A 128 3.92 -2.80 14.43
C ASP A 128 4.32 -1.45 15.07
N VAL A 129 5.58 -1.36 15.51
CA VAL A 129 6.15 -0.18 16.17
C VAL A 129 6.00 1.07 15.31
N PHE A 130 6.07 0.94 13.98
CA PHE A 130 5.86 2.05 13.06
C PHE A 130 4.44 2.62 13.14
N ILE A 131 3.41 1.76 13.15
CA ILE A 131 2.02 2.19 13.30
C ILE A 131 1.84 2.87 14.66
N LYS A 132 2.32 2.21 15.73
CA LYS A 132 2.20 2.73 17.10
C LYS A 132 2.87 4.09 17.27
N LYS A 133 4.06 4.27 16.70
CA LYS A 133 4.82 5.53 16.78
C LYS A 133 4.10 6.69 16.08
N ASN A 134 3.49 6.43 14.93
CA ASN A 134 2.98 7.50 14.05
C ASN A 134 1.48 7.78 14.22
N TRP A 135 0.68 6.77 14.56
CA TRP A 135 -0.76 6.94 14.77
C TRP A 135 -1.22 6.63 16.20
N GLY A 136 -0.48 5.79 16.94
CA GLY A 136 -0.85 5.31 18.28
C GLY A 136 -1.37 3.88 18.27
N ASP A 137 -1.90 3.43 19.41
CA ASP A 137 -2.42 2.07 19.56
C ASP A 137 -3.70 1.84 18.71
N VAL A 138 -3.72 0.76 17.94
CA VAL A 138 -4.90 0.35 17.16
C VAL A 138 -5.97 -0.18 18.11
N PRO A 139 -7.21 0.35 18.10
CA PRO A 139 -8.27 -0.12 18.99
C PRO A 139 -8.70 -1.55 18.71
N SER A 140 -9.11 -2.24 19.77
CA SER A 140 -9.63 -3.62 19.70
C SER A 140 -10.79 -3.80 18.72
N GLY A 141 -11.65 -2.79 18.56
CA GLY A 141 -12.74 -2.81 17.58
C GLY A 141 -12.25 -2.96 16.14
N ILE A 142 -11.12 -2.32 15.79
CA ILE A 142 -10.48 -2.44 14.47
C ILE A 142 -9.76 -3.79 14.37
N LEU A 143 -9.01 -4.19 15.40
CA LEU A 143 -8.28 -5.47 15.44
C LEU A 143 -9.20 -6.68 15.24
N SER A 144 -10.40 -6.66 15.83
CA SER A 144 -11.37 -7.76 15.75
C SER A 144 -11.92 -8.04 14.34
N ARG A 145 -11.63 -7.15 13.37
CA ARG A 145 -12.16 -7.21 12.01
C ARG A 145 -11.11 -7.60 10.97
N ASN A 146 -9.93 -8.06 11.41
CA ASN A 146 -8.81 -8.46 10.56
C ASN A 146 -8.38 -7.37 9.58
N VAL A 147 -8.48 -6.11 9.97
CA VAL A 147 -8.13 -4.97 9.11
C VAL A 147 -6.66 -5.06 8.67
N GLU A 148 -6.44 -4.87 7.38
CA GLU A 148 -5.11 -4.87 6.79
C GLU A 148 -4.55 -3.44 6.81
N PHE A 149 -3.32 -3.31 7.29
CA PHE A 149 -2.57 -2.06 7.26
C PHE A 149 -1.46 -2.22 6.24
N ILE A 150 -1.45 -1.35 5.22
CA ILE A 150 -0.46 -1.40 4.14
C ILE A 150 0.19 -0.03 4.05
N TYR A 151 1.49 0.05 4.27
CA TYR A 151 2.23 1.29 4.19
C TYR A 151 2.92 1.41 2.84
N ASP A 152 2.72 2.52 2.16
CA ASP A 152 3.45 2.93 0.97
C ASP A 152 4.58 3.89 1.39
N PRO A 153 5.85 3.46 1.30
CA PRO A 153 6.99 4.28 1.71
C PRO A 153 7.35 5.38 0.71
N LEU A 154 6.82 5.34 -0.53
CA LEU A 154 7.07 6.35 -1.56
C LEU A 154 6.15 7.55 -1.36
N GLU A 155 4.85 7.29 -1.21
CA GLU A 155 3.83 8.33 -1.01
C GLU A 155 3.63 8.70 0.47
N GLU A 156 4.25 7.94 1.37
CA GLU A 156 4.11 8.05 2.83
C GLU A 156 2.64 7.92 3.30
N PHE A 157 1.91 6.99 2.68
CA PHE A 157 0.51 6.71 2.99
C PHE A 157 0.35 5.38 3.71
N LEU A 158 -0.53 5.37 4.72
CA LEU A 158 -1.05 4.16 5.33
C LEU A 158 -2.42 3.86 4.73
N TYR A 159 -2.50 2.81 3.92
CA TYR A 159 -3.77 2.25 3.47
C TYR A 159 -4.34 1.35 4.57
N VAL A 160 -5.60 1.57 4.90
CA VAL A 160 -6.37 0.74 5.83
C VAL A 160 -7.48 0.06 5.04
N ASN A 161 -7.40 -1.27 4.91
CA ASN A 161 -8.32 -2.07 4.10
C ASN A 161 -9.16 -2.98 4.99
N ILE A 162 -10.45 -3.10 4.66
CA ILE A 162 -11.35 -4.05 5.32
C ILE A 162 -11.46 -5.29 4.42
N PRO A 163 -10.92 -6.46 4.84
CA PRO A 163 -10.93 -7.65 4.00
C PRO A 163 -12.34 -8.07 3.58
N ASN A 164 -12.43 -8.74 2.43
CA ASN A 164 -13.70 -9.20 1.84
C ASN A 164 -14.71 -8.07 1.56
N THR A 165 -14.24 -6.83 1.53
CA THR A 165 -15.02 -5.67 1.10
C THR A 165 -14.22 -4.86 0.08
N LYS A 166 -14.87 -3.91 -0.58
CA LYS A 166 -14.20 -2.92 -1.44
C LYS A 166 -13.82 -1.64 -0.68
N LYS A 167 -13.80 -1.68 0.66
CA LYS A 167 -13.60 -0.49 1.50
C LYS A 167 -12.11 -0.37 1.86
N SER A 168 -11.52 0.74 1.41
CA SER A 168 -10.15 1.13 1.66
C SER A 168 -10.08 2.63 1.86
N LYS A 169 -9.13 3.10 2.66
CA LYS A 169 -8.79 4.51 2.73
C LYS A 169 -7.30 4.69 3.00
N GLU A 170 -6.73 5.69 2.35
CA GLU A 170 -5.36 6.16 2.59
C GLU A 170 -5.33 7.23 3.69
N PHE A 171 -4.29 7.15 4.52
CA PHE A 171 -4.04 8.08 5.62
C PHE A 171 -2.61 8.57 5.52
N LYS A 172 -2.44 9.87 5.26
CA LYS A 172 -1.12 10.48 5.10
C LYS A 172 -0.36 10.53 6.42
N LEU A 173 0.90 10.11 6.38
CA LEU A 173 1.82 10.15 7.51
C LEU A 173 1.98 11.59 8.02
N GLY A 174 1.94 11.76 9.34
CA GLY A 174 2.14 13.05 10.01
C GLY A 174 0.95 14.02 9.95
N SER A 175 -0.04 13.81 9.08
CA SER A 175 -1.24 14.66 8.99
C SER A 175 -2.53 14.00 9.49
N THR A 176 -2.49 12.70 9.77
CA THR A 176 -3.63 11.92 10.26
C THR A 176 -3.33 11.28 11.62
N THR A 177 -4.38 11.04 12.41
CA THR A 177 -4.28 10.41 13.72
C THR A 177 -5.04 9.08 13.76
N MET A 178 -4.77 8.21 14.73
CA MET A 178 -5.58 6.99 14.91
C MET A 178 -7.07 7.30 15.15
N LYS A 179 -7.42 8.46 15.71
CA LYS A 179 -8.81 8.89 15.86
C LYS A 179 -9.48 9.13 14.50
N ASP A 180 -8.73 9.60 13.51
CA ASP A 180 -9.25 9.78 12.14
C ASP A 180 -9.51 8.42 11.48
N ILE A 181 -8.58 7.47 11.64
CA ILE A 181 -8.74 6.09 11.19
C ILE A 181 -9.97 5.45 11.83
N GLN A 182 -10.14 5.58 13.15
CA GLN A 182 -11.32 5.11 13.88
C GLN A 182 -12.62 5.72 13.37
N THR A 183 -12.63 7.03 13.13
CA THR A 183 -13.82 7.74 12.65
C THR A 183 -14.22 7.25 11.27
N TRP A 184 -13.27 7.13 10.36
CA TRP A 184 -13.52 6.55 9.04
C TRP A 184 -14.00 5.10 9.15
N PHE A 185 -13.32 4.27 9.94
CA PHE A 185 -13.64 2.86 10.10
C PHE A 185 -15.08 2.68 10.62
N ALA A 186 -15.50 3.47 11.61
CA ALA A 186 -16.87 3.45 12.10
C ALA A 186 -17.88 3.78 10.98
N GLY A 187 -17.65 4.86 10.22
CA GLY A 187 -18.49 5.22 9.08
C GLY A 187 -18.49 4.16 7.97
N ALA A 188 -17.35 3.49 7.75
CA ALA A 188 -17.23 2.38 6.81
C ALA A 188 -18.03 1.15 7.26
N MET A 189 -18.43 1.02 8.53
CA MET A 189 -19.28 -0.07 9.00
C MET A 189 -20.78 0.24 8.93
N GLU A 190 -21.16 1.49 8.68
CA GLU A 190 -22.55 1.92 8.56
C GLU A 190 -23.16 1.61 7.18
N ASP A 191 -24.46 1.91 7.02
CA ASP A 191 -25.11 1.90 5.71
C ASP A 191 -24.43 2.90 4.77
N GLN A 192 -24.09 2.41 3.57
CA GLN A 192 -23.27 3.16 2.63
C GLN A 192 -24.12 3.84 1.57
N ALA A 193 -23.65 4.99 1.14
CA ALA A 193 -24.13 5.68 -0.05
C ALA A 193 -22.97 6.00 -0.97
N SER A 194 -23.28 6.28 -2.23
CA SER A 194 -22.29 6.73 -3.19
C SER A 194 -22.93 7.71 -4.16
N PHE A 195 -22.14 8.65 -4.64
CA PHE A 195 -22.50 9.55 -5.74
C PHE A 195 -21.27 9.75 -6.62
N ARG A 196 -21.47 10.15 -7.86
CA ARG A 196 -20.40 10.50 -8.79
C ARG A 196 -20.48 11.97 -9.18
N VAL A 197 -19.32 12.56 -9.43
CA VAL A 197 -19.16 13.85 -10.09
C VAL A 197 -18.64 13.58 -11.48
N LYS A 198 -19.45 13.84 -12.51
CA LYS A 198 -19.01 13.84 -13.90
C LYS A 198 -18.54 15.24 -14.28
N TYR A 199 -17.40 15.32 -14.95
CA TYR A 199 -16.85 16.58 -15.43
C TYR A 199 -16.43 16.47 -16.89
N LYS A 200 -16.56 17.58 -17.61
CA LYS A 200 -16.04 17.76 -18.97
C LYS A 200 -15.61 19.21 -19.12
N PHE A 201 -14.30 19.43 -19.00
CA PHE A 201 -13.70 20.75 -19.07
C PHE A 201 -12.92 20.88 -20.38
N SER A 202 -13.06 22.01 -21.05
CA SER A 202 -12.31 22.35 -22.27
C SER A 202 -11.99 23.84 -22.29
N GLY A 203 -10.87 24.22 -22.90
CA GLY A 203 -10.51 25.63 -23.09
C GLY A 203 -10.38 26.40 -21.77
N PRO A 204 -11.15 27.47 -21.53
CA PRO A 204 -11.08 28.24 -20.28
C PRO A 204 -11.35 27.42 -19.02
N ASP A 205 -12.34 26.53 -19.03
CA ASP A 205 -12.70 25.72 -17.86
C ASP A 205 -11.58 24.74 -17.50
N TYR A 206 -10.92 24.17 -18.51
CA TYR A 206 -9.77 23.29 -18.30
C TYR A 206 -8.60 24.04 -17.65
N ARG A 207 -8.27 25.25 -18.14
CA ARG A 207 -7.23 26.09 -17.53
C ARG A 207 -7.56 26.48 -16.11
N LYS A 208 -8.82 26.82 -15.82
CA LYS A 208 -9.29 27.13 -14.46
C LYS A 208 -9.14 25.91 -13.55
N TYR A 209 -9.61 24.74 -13.98
CA TYR A 209 -9.44 23.50 -13.24
C TYR A 209 -7.96 23.16 -12.97
N HIS A 210 -7.13 23.25 -14.00
CA HIS A 210 -5.71 22.91 -13.90
C HIS A 210 -4.93 23.89 -13.01
N ASN A 211 -5.20 25.20 -13.11
CA ASN A 211 -4.43 26.21 -12.38
C ASN A 211 -4.94 26.44 -10.96
N GLU A 212 -6.26 26.44 -10.75
CA GLU A 212 -6.85 26.82 -9.46
C GLU A 212 -7.20 25.59 -8.61
N TYR A 213 -7.79 24.57 -9.22
CA TYR A 213 -8.38 23.46 -8.47
C TYR A 213 -7.42 22.30 -8.21
N GLN A 214 -6.47 22.01 -9.10
CA GLN A 214 -5.43 21.02 -8.81
C GLN A 214 -4.59 21.45 -7.60
N LEU A 215 -4.26 22.73 -7.49
CA LEU A 215 -3.54 23.28 -6.34
C LEU A 215 -4.40 23.29 -5.07
N GLN A 216 -5.71 23.50 -5.20
CA GLN A 216 -6.63 23.49 -4.06
C GLN A 216 -7.06 22.08 -3.63
N LYS A 217 -6.76 21.03 -4.41
CA LYS A 217 -7.12 19.64 -4.07
C LYS A 217 -6.59 19.23 -2.70
N GLU A 218 -5.43 19.76 -2.29
CA GLU A 218 -4.85 19.52 -0.97
C GLU A 218 -5.67 20.12 0.18
N ASN A 219 -6.46 21.18 -0.09
CA ASN A 219 -7.33 21.84 0.87
C ASN A 219 -8.77 21.35 0.82
N PHE A 220 -9.13 20.54 -0.18
CA PHE A 220 -10.43 19.91 -0.28
C PHE A 220 -10.55 18.80 0.77
N SER A 221 -11.46 18.98 1.72
CA SER A 221 -11.74 17.96 2.74
C SER A 221 -13.19 17.49 2.66
N LEU A 222 -13.36 16.18 2.58
CA LEU A 222 -14.64 15.50 2.77
C LEU A 222 -14.90 15.28 4.26
N PRO A 223 -16.16 14.99 4.65
CA PRO A 223 -16.42 14.39 5.95
C PRO A 223 -15.51 13.16 6.18
N LYS A 224 -15.03 12.96 7.40
CA LYS A 224 -14.01 11.93 7.69
C LYS A 224 -14.43 10.50 7.33
N THR A 225 -15.74 10.23 7.32
CA THR A 225 -16.37 8.95 6.96
C THR A 225 -16.50 8.75 5.45
N TRP A 226 -16.18 9.76 4.64
CA TRP A 226 -16.24 9.71 3.18
C TRP A 226 -14.85 9.62 2.56
N SER A 227 -14.80 8.99 1.40
CA SER A 227 -13.63 8.84 0.55
C SER A 227 -14.01 9.15 -0.90
N SER A 228 -12.98 9.37 -1.73
CA SER A 228 -13.13 9.57 -3.17
C SER A 228 -12.15 8.68 -3.92
N GLU A 229 -12.58 8.15 -5.06
CA GLU A 229 -11.75 7.37 -5.97
C GLU A 229 -11.93 7.88 -7.41
N PRO A 230 -10.88 7.85 -8.25
CA PRO A 230 -11.03 8.20 -9.65
C PRO A 230 -11.87 7.13 -10.37
N GLY A 231 -12.81 7.56 -11.20
CA GLY A 231 -13.46 6.69 -12.18
C GLY A 231 -12.76 6.76 -13.53
N THR A 232 -13.53 6.72 -14.62
CA THR A 232 -12.97 6.89 -15.97
C THR A 232 -12.40 8.29 -16.15
N THR A 233 -11.22 8.40 -16.76
CA THR A 233 -10.59 9.69 -17.06
C THR A 233 -10.03 9.69 -18.49
N ASP A 234 -10.21 10.80 -19.18
CA ASP A 234 -9.65 11.10 -20.49
C ASP A 234 -9.01 12.50 -20.44
N LEU A 235 -7.72 12.57 -20.80
CA LEU A 235 -6.88 13.75 -20.67
C LEU A 235 -6.30 14.12 -22.04
N GLY A 236 -6.50 15.38 -22.42
CA GLY A 236 -5.88 15.98 -23.60
C GLY A 236 -5.07 17.21 -23.23
N HIS A 237 -4.47 17.83 -24.25
CA HIS A 237 -3.66 19.04 -24.06
C HIS A 237 -4.50 20.24 -23.56
N ASP A 238 -5.76 20.33 -23.98
CA ASP A 238 -6.65 21.48 -23.75
C ASP A 238 -8.03 21.09 -23.18
N HIS A 239 -8.19 19.82 -22.79
CA HIS A 239 -9.42 19.30 -22.24
C HIS A 239 -9.15 18.18 -21.23
N CYS A 240 -10.10 17.98 -20.33
CA CYS A 240 -10.19 16.77 -19.52
C CYS A 240 -11.65 16.41 -19.30
N GLN A 241 -11.95 15.13 -19.29
CA GLN A 241 -13.26 14.63 -18.92
C GLN A 241 -13.13 13.35 -18.11
N GLY A 242 -14.11 13.10 -17.26
CA GLY A 242 -14.08 11.93 -16.43
C GLY A 242 -15.11 11.96 -15.32
N GLU A 243 -14.91 11.08 -14.35
CA GLU A 243 -15.73 11.05 -13.15
C GLU A 243 -14.89 10.79 -11.89
N TRP A 244 -15.34 11.40 -10.79
CA TRP A 244 -14.91 11.05 -9.44
C TRP A 244 -16.06 10.34 -8.74
N ILE A 245 -15.77 9.22 -8.07
CA ILE A 245 -16.74 8.47 -7.31
C ILE A 245 -16.51 8.74 -5.83
N PHE A 246 -17.54 9.18 -5.13
CA PHE A 246 -17.53 9.45 -3.71
C PHE A 246 -18.36 8.39 -3.00
N HIS A 247 -17.85 7.87 -1.88
CA HIS A 247 -18.53 6.86 -1.10
C HIS A 247 -18.27 7.06 0.39
N GLY A 248 -19.26 6.73 1.21
CA GLY A 248 -19.21 6.89 2.66
C GLY A 248 -20.54 6.54 3.30
N ASP A 249 -20.70 6.93 4.56
CA ASP A 249 -21.91 6.64 5.31
C ASP A 249 -23.10 7.51 4.84
N ARG A 250 -24.24 6.87 4.63
CA ARG A 250 -25.44 7.51 4.07
C ARG A 250 -25.90 8.73 4.87
N LYS A 251 -25.71 8.70 6.20
CA LYS A 251 -26.09 9.78 7.12
C LYS A 251 -25.45 11.12 6.77
N HIS A 252 -24.20 11.14 6.30
CA HIS A 252 -23.48 12.38 5.97
C HIS A 252 -23.43 12.67 4.46
N MET A 253 -24.26 12.01 3.65
CA MET A 253 -24.28 12.18 2.20
C MET A 253 -24.60 13.62 1.76
N ALA A 254 -25.55 14.27 2.43
CA ALA A 254 -25.91 15.65 2.11
C ALA A 254 -24.75 16.62 2.35
N ASP A 255 -24.03 16.45 3.46
CA ASP A 255 -22.86 17.25 3.80
C ASP A 255 -21.71 16.99 2.81
N ALA A 256 -21.44 15.73 2.48
CA ALA A 256 -20.42 15.37 1.49
C ALA A 256 -20.71 15.98 0.11
N LYS A 257 -21.97 15.91 -0.35
CA LYS A 257 -22.40 16.56 -1.60
C LYS A 257 -22.20 18.07 -1.56
N LYS A 258 -22.55 18.71 -0.44
CA LYS A 258 -22.38 20.15 -0.28
C LYS A 258 -20.91 20.56 -0.38
N HIS A 259 -20.00 19.84 0.29
CA HIS A 259 -18.56 20.07 0.17
C HIS A 259 -18.07 19.98 -1.29
N VAL A 260 -18.52 18.95 -2.02
CA VAL A 260 -18.20 18.76 -3.44
C VAL A 260 -18.79 19.87 -4.31
N GLN A 261 -20.04 20.27 -4.07
CA GLN A 261 -20.70 21.38 -4.78
C GLN A 261 -19.97 22.70 -4.57
N ASP A 262 -19.60 23.00 -3.33
CA ASP A 262 -18.87 24.22 -2.97
C ASP A 262 -17.48 24.25 -3.62
N PHE A 263 -16.80 23.08 -3.70
CA PHE A 263 -15.54 22.95 -4.42
C PHE A 263 -15.72 23.22 -5.92
N TYR A 264 -16.69 22.59 -6.59
CA TYR A 264 -16.90 22.75 -8.04
C TYR A 264 -17.84 23.90 -8.44
N LYS A 265 -18.17 24.84 -7.54
CA LYS A 265 -19.25 25.82 -7.73
C LYS A 265 -19.19 26.66 -9.02
N ASP A 266 -17.99 26.85 -9.57
CA ASP A 266 -17.76 27.66 -10.78
C ASP A 266 -17.31 26.80 -11.98
N LEU A 267 -17.56 25.50 -11.94
CA LEU A 267 -17.21 24.55 -13.00
C LEU A 267 -18.44 23.75 -13.45
N PRO A 268 -18.55 23.43 -14.75
CA PRO A 268 -19.68 22.67 -15.26
C PRO A 268 -19.54 21.19 -14.91
N VAL A 269 -19.99 20.81 -13.71
CA VAL A 269 -20.03 19.42 -13.24
C VAL A 269 -21.47 18.93 -13.07
N THR A 270 -21.65 17.62 -13.16
CA THR A 270 -22.93 16.94 -12.85
C THR A 270 -22.73 15.99 -11.68
N ILE A 271 -23.58 16.07 -10.66
CA ILE A 271 -23.55 15.20 -9.49
C ILE A 271 -24.74 14.24 -9.56
N GLU A 272 -24.46 12.94 -9.55
CA GLU A 272 -25.47 11.89 -9.69
C GLU A 272 -25.33 10.86 -8.56
N ASP A 273 -26.46 10.44 -7.99
CA ASP A 273 -26.47 9.36 -7.01
C ASP A 273 -26.23 8.01 -7.69
N ILE A 274 -25.50 7.14 -7.00
CA ILE A 274 -25.24 5.79 -7.46
C ILE A 274 -26.07 4.84 -6.60
N ASP A 275 -27.14 4.32 -7.18
CA ASP A 275 -27.85 3.18 -6.62
C ASP A 275 -27.01 1.92 -6.81
N ARG A 276 -26.22 1.57 -5.80
CA ARG A 276 -25.57 0.26 -5.75
C ARG A 276 -26.64 -0.77 -5.34
N LYS A 277 -27.16 -1.50 -6.31
CA LYS A 277 -27.95 -2.72 -6.09
C LYS A 277 -27.07 -3.83 -5.52
#